data_AF-A0A178FBY2-F1
#
_entry.id   AF-A0A178FBY2-F1
#
_cell.length_a   1.000
_cell.length_b   1.000
_cell.length_c   1.000
_cell.angle_alpha   90.00
_cell.angle_beta   90.00
_cell.angle_gamma   90.00
#
_symmetry.space_group_name_H-M   'P 1'
#
loop_
_entity.id
_entity.type
_entity.pdbx_description
1 polymer ?
#
loop_
_entity_poly.entity_id
_entity_poly.type
_entity_poly.pdbx_seq_one_letter_code
_entity_poly.pdbx_strand_id
1 'polypeptide(L)'
;MLEDDIYRTSTQFRLWSFTEDSLRSIRANTNAVASERVRAAVRRAREARQQASIAPTPDQGTPNPNPNDGGRAVTPARTGAGSEQEIECLTPDEEFELVQYFCEKTMELGDEYKPPLPTTVRATAIQYLRRFYLTNSPMTYHPKSIMPCALFLATKTDNFYMSLRSFTEHIPNSTMESIIAPEFLLTQGLRFTFDVRHPFRGLEGGMMELNAIAKGEATPGPHLPGLTPTGLQKSIQSLPPPPTSIAGPVPASPLATRLAKVHHNTREILKHSAQMTDAYFLYTPSQIWISALLIADRPLAEFYLETKLGPATAPPTSSTSPSDMLSNIHAKLIPVLQSCSDLLASYIQHNGTSSTVPGSARMKRLKLIGKKLFHCQNPEREDIVALNRLQKAGGSALPTGANTPSEPVAALTSVNVAAISEEQDVENDIDRAAKKRKLESEKPGGMDTPFGGELKKG
;
A
#
# COMPACT_ATOMS: atom_id res chain seq x y z
N MET A 1 2.61 3.81 -26.47
CA MET A 1 3.31 2.59 -26.93
C MET A 1 2.56 1.38 -26.37
N LEU A 2 2.75 0.18 -26.92
CA LEU A 2 1.96 -1.02 -26.55
C LEU A 2 2.04 -1.32 -25.04
N GLU A 3 3.25 -1.21 -24.48
CA GLU A 3 3.52 -1.40 -23.06
C GLU A 3 2.79 -0.40 -22.16
N ASP A 4 2.61 0.84 -22.62
CA ASP A 4 1.85 1.85 -21.87
C ASP A 4 0.37 1.45 -21.80
N ASP A 5 -0.18 0.97 -22.90
CA ASP A 5 -1.58 0.56 -22.98
C ASP A 5 -1.83 -0.66 -22.10
N ILE A 6 -0.89 -1.63 -22.08
CA ILE A 6 -0.94 -2.76 -21.14
C ILE A 6 -0.95 -2.25 -19.69
N TYR A 7 -0.07 -1.31 -19.32
CA TYR A 7 -0.05 -0.77 -17.96
C TYR A 7 -1.36 -0.04 -17.62
N ARG A 8 -1.95 0.69 -18.56
CA ARG A 8 -3.23 1.40 -18.37
C ARG A 8 -4.42 0.47 -18.13
N THR A 9 -4.36 -0.78 -18.58
CA THR A 9 -5.41 -1.78 -18.27
C THR A 9 -5.33 -2.31 -16.83
N SER A 10 -4.19 -2.15 -16.16
CA SER A 10 -3.98 -2.64 -14.79
C SER A 10 -4.87 -1.93 -13.77
N THR A 11 -5.20 -2.65 -12.70
CA THR A 11 -5.93 -2.08 -11.56
C THR A 11 -5.13 -1.00 -10.84
N GLN A 12 -3.80 -1.10 -10.83
CA GLN A 12 -2.91 -0.08 -10.26
C GLN A 12 -3.08 1.27 -10.97
N PHE A 13 -3.11 1.29 -12.29
CA PHE A 13 -3.35 2.53 -13.03
C PHE A 13 -4.78 3.03 -12.83
N ARG A 14 -5.77 2.16 -13.04
CA ARG A 14 -7.18 2.56 -13.06
C ARG A 14 -7.74 3.00 -11.72
N LEU A 15 -7.23 2.45 -10.61
CA LEU A 15 -7.82 2.65 -9.28
C LEU A 15 -6.86 3.30 -8.27
N TRP A 16 -5.55 3.28 -8.55
CA TRP A 16 -4.52 3.69 -7.60
C TRP A 16 -3.46 4.61 -8.22
N SER A 17 -3.77 5.28 -9.33
CA SER A 17 -2.93 6.35 -9.88
C SER A 17 -3.72 7.65 -9.90
N PHE A 18 -3.13 8.71 -9.38
CA PHE A 18 -3.79 9.98 -9.10
C PHE A 18 -2.88 11.15 -9.48
N THR A 19 -3.48 12.31 -9.69
CA THR A 19 -2.76 13.59 -9.60
C THR A 19 -2.53 13.95 -8.13
N GLU A 20 -1.54 14.80 -7.83
CA GLU A 20 -1.25 15.27 -6.47
C GLU A 20 -2.48 15.90 -5.79
N ASP A 21 -3.23 16.75 -6.50
CA ASP A 21 -4.41 17.43 -5.96
C ASP A 21 -5.54 16.43 -5.62
N SER A 22 -5.84 15.50 -6.52
CA SER A 22 -6.81 14.43 -6.26
C SER A 22 -6.39 13.57 -5.06
N LEU A 23 -5.10 13.22 -4.94
CA LEU A 23 -4.62 12.42 -3.81
C LEU A 23 -4.79 13.17 -2.48
N ARG A 24 -4.44 14.46 -2.46
CA ARG A 24 -4.64 15.34 -1.29
C ARG A 24 -6.12 15.46 -0.93
N SER A 25 -6.99 15.66 -1.92
CA SER A 25 -8.44 15.73 -1.73
C SER A 25 -9.02 14.44 -1.16
N ILE A 26 -8.57 13.27 -1.64
CA ILE A 26 -9.01 11.97 -1.12
C ILE A 26 -8.67 11.85 0.38
N ARG A 27 -7.43 12.18 0.76
CA ARG A 27 -7.00 12.14 2.18
C ARG A 27 -7.79 13.11 3.05
N ALA A 28 -7.96 14.34 2.59
CA ALA A 28 -8.72 15.36 3.33
C ALA A 28 -10.18 14.91 3.55
N ASN A 29 -10.82 14.37 2.51
CA ASN A 29 -12.20 13.87 2.62
C ASN A 29 -12.30 12.66 3.57
N THR A 30 -11.40 11.67 3.42
CA THR A 30 -11.36 10.51 4.33
C THR A 30 -11.17 10.93 5.78
N ASN A 31 -10.27 11.87 6.05
CA ASN A 31 -10.04 12.41 7.38
C ASN A 31 -11.26 13.17 7.92
N ALA A 32 -11.91 14.00 7.11
CA ALA A 32 -13.10 14.76 7.51
C ALA A 32 -14.26 13.83 7.91
N VAL A 33 -14.58 12.85 7.06
CA VAL A 33 -15.63 11.85 7.32
C VAL A 33 -15.29 11.01 8.56
N ALA A 34 -14.03 10.60 8.73
CA ALA A 34 -13.60 9.86 9.91
C ALA A 34 -13.70 10.70 11.19
N SER A 35 -13.32 11.98 11.13
CA SER A 35 -13.39 12.91 12.26
C SER A 35 -14.83 13.08 12.74
N GLU A 36 -15.78 13.24 11.82
CA GLU A 36 -17.21 13.32 12.16
C GLU A 36 -17.70 12.03 12.84
N ARG A 37 -17.37 10.87 12.26
CA ARG A 37 -17.75 9.55 12.81
C ARG A 37 -17.15 9.31 14.19
N VAL A 38 -15.88 9.66 14.40
CA VAL A 38 -15.18 9.55 15.69
C VAL A 38 -15.85 10.43 16.73
N ARG A 39 -16.11 11.70 16.42
CA ARG A 39 -16.78 12.62 17.35
C ARG A 39 -18.15 12.09 17.76
N ALA A 40 -18.92 11.58 16.80
CA ALA A 40 -20.22 10.96 17.07
C ALA A 40 -20.10 9.71 17.96
N ALA A 41 -19.19 8.79 17.64
CA ALA A 41 -18.98 7.55 18.40
C ALA A 41 -18.50 7.82 19.84
N VAL A 42 -17.59 8.79 20.03
CA VAL A 42 -17.12 9.17 21.37
C VAL A 42 -18.22 9.84 22.18
N ARG A 43 -19.06 10.69 21.57
CA ARG A 43 -20.25 11.26 22.25
C ARG A 43 -21.18 10.15 22.73
N ARG A 44 -21.56 9.21 21.85
CA ARG A 44 -22.39 8.04 22.21
C ARG A 44 -21.77 7.21 23.35
N ALA A 45 -20.46 6.95 23.28
CA ALA A 45 -19.77 6.18 24.31
C ALA A 45 -19.73 6.91 25.67
N ARG A 46 -19.63 8.25 25.67
CA ARG A 46 -19.70 9.07 26.90
C ARG A 46 -21.11 9.06 27.49
N GLU A 47 -22.14 9.25 26.66
CA GLU A 47 -23.54 9.21 27.07
C GLU A 47 -23.92 7.84 27.66
N ALA A 48 -23.53 6.75 27.00
CA ALA A 48 -23.77 5.39 27.50
C ALA A 48 -23.10 5.13 28.87
N ARG A 49 -21.88 5.66 29.08
CA ARG A 49 -21.18 5.57 30.38
C ARG A 49 -21.88 6.39 31.46
N GLN A 50 -22.40 7.57 31.12
CA GLN A 50 -23.17 8.40 32.06
C GLN A 50 -24.49 7.72 32.43
N GLN A 51 -25.22 7.18 31.45
CA GLN A 51 -26.46 6.43 31.70
C GLN A 51 -26.23 5.19 32.57
N ALA A 52 -25.16 4.43 32.31
CA ALA A 52 -24.78 3.29 33.14
C ALA A 52 -24.40 3.68 34.58
N SER A 53 -23.88 4.91 34.79
CA SER A 53 -23.57 5.43 36.13
C SER A 53 -24.79 5.97 36.90
N ILE A 54 -25.91 6.24 36.20
CA ILE A 54 -27.14 6.81 36.78
C ILE A 54 -28.20 5.71 37.02
N ALA A 55 -28.04 4.52 36.44
CA ALA A 55 -28.95 3.39 36.67
C ALA A 55 -28.95 2.98 38.16
N PRO A 56 -30.10 3.00 38.86
CA PRO A 56 -30.17 2.64 40.27
C PRO A 56 -29.93 1.13 40.43
N THR A 57 -29.01 0.77 41.32
CA THR A 57 -28.91 -0.60 41.86
C THR A 57 -30.26 -1.00 42.45
N PRO A 58 -30.83 -2.18 42.11
CA PRO A 58 -32.04 -2.66 42.78
C PRO A 58 -31.71 -2.89 44.26
N ASP A 59 -32.43 -2.17 45.12
CA ASP A 59 -32.37 -2.26 46.57
C ASP A 59 -32.93 -3.61 47.03
N GLN A 60 -32.10 -4.46 47.63
CA GLN A 60 -32.51 -5.40 48.68
C GLN A 60 -31.35 -5.68 49.65
N GLY A 61 -31.47 -5.15 50.88
CA GLY A 61 -31.04 -5.88 52.07
C GLY A 61 -30.21 -5.12 53.11
N THR A 62 -30.87 -4.27 53.92
CA THR A 62 -30.56 -3.90 55.33
C THR A 62 -29.16 -3.37 55.71
N PRO A 63 -29.04 -2.17 56.34
CA PRO A 63 -27.77 -1.65 56.82
C PRO A 63 -27.40 -2.23 58.19
N ASN A 64 -26.24 -2.89 58.28
CA ASN A 64 -25.60 -3.25 59.54
C ASN A 64 -24.41 -2.29 59.77
N PRO A 65 -24.36 -1.49 60.84
CA PRO A 65 -23.24 -0.61 61.11
C PRO A 65 -22.18 -1.37 61.90
N ASN A 66 -21.00 -1.59 61.32
CA ASN A 66 -19.82 -1.99 62.09
C ASN A 66 -18.63 -1.09 61.71
N PRO A 67 -17.99 -0.39 62.67
CA PRO A 67 -16.90 0.53 62.41
C PRO A 67 -15.56 -0.17 62.64
N ASN A 68 -14.90 -0.61 61.56
CA ASN A 68 -13.44 -0.74 61.49
C ASN A 68 -13.04 -1.28 60.12
N ASP A 69 -12.58 -0.40 59.24
CA ASP A 69 -11.26 -0.64 58.63
C ASP A 69 -10.72 0.65 58.02
N GLY A 70 -9.58 1.09 58.53
CA GLY A 70 -8.85 2.22 58.02
C GLY A 70 -7.91 1.78 56.90
N GLY A 71 -7.96 2.50 55.78
CA GLY A 71 -6.88 2.53 54.81
C GLY A 71 -7.10 1.69 53.56
N ARG A 72 -7.78 2.28 52.56
CA ARG A 72 -7.44 1.99 51.16
C ARG A 72 -7.59 3.21 50.29
N ALA A 73 -6.49 3.52 49.61
CA ALA A 73 -6.29 4.70 48.77
C ALA A 73 -7.41 4.89 47.75
N VAL A 74 -8.11 6.02 47.87
CA VAL A 74 -8.96 6.56 46.82
C VAL A 74 -8.05 6.93 45.65
N THR A 75 -8.13 6.15 44.58
CA THR A 75 -7.61 6.54 43.28
C THR A 75 -8.48 7.70 42.80
N PRO A 76 -7.92 8.86 42.39
CA PRO A 76 -8.74 10.01 42.08
C PRO A 76 -9.61 9.71 40.85
N ALA A 77 -10.91 9.67 41.07
CA ALA A 77 -11.91 9.72 40.01
C ALA A 77 -11.65 10.96 39.15
N ARG A 78 -11.61 10.78 37.82
CA ARG A 78 -11.52 11.87 36.83
C ARG A 78 -12.76 12.75 36.92
N THR A 79 -12.76 13.69 37.84
CA THR A 79 -13.70 14.81 37.91
C THR A 79 -13.05 16.00 37.21
N GLY A 80 -13.20 16.01 35.90
CA GLY A 80 -12.97 17.20 35.09
C GLY A 80 -14.30 17.70 34.57
N ALA A 81 -15.03 18.45 35.39
CA ALA A 81 -16.08 19.34 34.91
C ALA A 81 -15.37 20.51 34.21
N GLY A 82 -15.21 20.39 32.89
CA GLY A 82 -14.68 21.43 32.02
C GLY A 82 -15.49 21.43 30.74
N SER A 83 -15.83 22.63 30.27
CA SER A 83 -16.42 22.95 28.95
C SER A 83 -16.23 21.85 27.91
N GLU A 84 -17.28 21.49 27.16
CA GLU A 84 -17.25 20.54 26.04
C GLU A 84 -16.00 20.75 25.16
N GLN A 85 -14.88 20.12 25.52
CA GLN A 85 -13.68 20.19 24.71
C GLN A 85 -13.98 19.33 23.50
N GLU A 86 -14.27 20.00 22.39
CA GLU A 86 -14.40 19.40 21.08
C GLU A 86 -13.20 18.47 20.86
N ILE A 87 -13.48 17.22 20.53
CA ILE A 87 -12.43 16.21 20.39
C ILE A 87 -11.53 16.62 19.23
N GLU A 88 -10.27 16.91 19.55
CA GLU A 88 -9.27 17.30 18.57
C GLU A 88 -8.82 16.06 17.77
N CYS A 89 -9.40 15.90 16.59
CA CYS A 89 -9.06 14.84 15.65
C CYS A 89 -7.70 15.08 14.98
N LEU A 90 -7.06 14.01 14.50
CA LEU A 90 -5.85 14.11 13.68
C LEU A 90 -6.12 14.91 12.41
N THR A 91 -5.13 15.68 11.98
CA THR A 91 -5.10 16.31 10.65
C THR A 91 -4.67 15.31 9.57
N PRO A 92 -4.95 15.56 8.28
CA PRO A 92 -4.48 14.70 7.20
C PRO A 92 -2.96 14.47 7.19
N ASP A 93 -2.17 15.49 7.55
CA ASP A 93 -0.71 15.39 7.61
C ASP A 93 -0.22 14.57 8.81
N GLU A 94 -0.92 14.65 9.95
CA GLU A 94 -0.65 13.79 11.12
C GLU A 94 -1.01 12.33 10.82
N GLU A 95 -2.12 12.07 10.14
CA GLU A 95 -2.48 10.73 9.67
C GLU A 95 -1.42 10.19 8.70
N PHE A 96 -0.99 11.01 7.74
CA PHE A 96 0.05 10.63 6.78
C PHE A 96 1.36 10.27 7.47
N GLU A 97 1.86 11.09 8.40
CA GLU A 97 3.10 10.79 9.12
C GLU A 97 2.99 9.52 9.98
N LEU A 98 1.84 9.29 10.61
CA LEU A 98 1.58 8.08 11.37
C LEU A 98 1.59 6.84 10.45
N VAL A 99 0.90 6.89 9.32
CA VAL A 99 0.87 5.80 8.34
C VAL A 99 2.28 5.52 7.82
N GLN A 100 3.05 6.57 7.47
CA GLN A 100 4.44 6.43 7.03
C GLN A 100 5.31 5.74 8.09
N TYR A 101 5.17 6.10 9.37
CA TYR A 101 5.86 5.41 10.47
C TYR A 101 5.52 3.92 10.54
N PHE A 102 4.25 3.56 10.35
CA PHE A 102 3.86 2.14 10.32
C PHE A 102 4.29 1.43 9.03
N CYS A 103 4.44 2.12 7.90
CA CYS A 103 5.09 1.55 6.72
C CYS A 103 6.57 1.23 6.99
N GLU A 104 7.30 2.08 7.71
CA GLU A 104 8.67 1.80 8.16
C GLU A 104 8.69 0.58 9.09
N LYS A 105 7.77 0.51 10.06
CA LYS A 105 7.64 -0.67 10.94
C LYS A 105 7.27 -1.96 10.20
N THR A 106 6.53 -1.86 9.09
CA THR A 106 6.24 -3.01 8.23
C THR A 106 7.51 -3.53 7.56
N MET A 107 8.36 -2.63 7.10
CA MET A 107 9.64 -2.97 6.49
C MET A 107 10.58 -3.62 7.52
N GLU A 108 10.73 -3.01 8.70
CA GLU A 108 11.52 -3.54 9.81
C GLU A 108 11.04 -4.94 10.23
N LEU A 109 9.74 -5.12 10.44
CA LEU A 109 9.16 -6.43 10.78
C LEU A 109 9.47 -7.49 9.71
N GLY A 110 9.39 -7.12 8.43
CA GLY A 110 9.74 -8.04 7.34
C GLY A 110 11.22 -8.43 7.30
N ASP A 111 12.12 -7.57 7.80
CA ASP A 111 13.55 -7.83 7.92
C ASP A 111 13.90 -8.70 9.15
N GLU A 112 13.05 -8.73 10.18
CA GLU A 112 13.26 -9.54 11.38
C GLU A 112 13.08 -11.05 11.14
N TYR A 113 12.34 -11.45 10.09
CA TYR A 113 12.19 -12.86 9.70
C TYR A 113 13.53 -13.46 9.24
N LYS A 114 13.69 -14.78 9.44
CA LYS A 114 14.90 -15.51 9.05
C LYS A 114 14.55 -16.69 8.14
N PRO A 115 14.90 -16.64 6.83
CA PRO A 115 15.48 -15.50 6.11
C PRO A 115 14.52 -14.30 6.02
N PRO A 116 15.02 -13.07 5.78
CA PRO A 116 14.18 -11.90 5.60
C PRO A 116 13.13 -12.10 4.52
N LEU A 117 11.94 -11.52 4.71
CA LEU A 117 10.90 -11.60 3.69
C LEU A 117 11.39 -10.98 2.38
N PRO A 118 10.99 -11.52 1.21
CA PRO A 118 11.36 -10.94 -0.07
C PRO A 118 11.03 -9.45 -0.15
N THR A 119 11.88 -8.68 -0.84
CA THR A 119 11.68 -7.24 -0.99
C THR A 119 10.34 -6.90 -1.64
N THR A 120 9.89 -7.73 -2.59
CA THR A 120 8.57 -7.57 -3.23
C THR A 120 7.44 -7.72 -2.22
N VAL A 121 7.44 -8.78 -1.41
CA VAL A 121 6.44 -9.02 -0.35
C VAL A 121 6.33 -7.84 0.60
N ARG A 122 7.47 -7.31 1.06
CA ARG A 122 7.49 -6.14 1.95
C ARG A 122 6.94 -4.89 1.27
N ALA A 123 7.33 -4.65 0.01
CA ALA A 123 6.82 -3.53 -0.77
C ALA A 123 5.30 -3.65 -1.01
N THR A 124 4.80 -4.84 -1.36
CA THR A 124 3.37 -5.14 -1.51
C THR A 124 2.60 -4.82 -0.23
N ALA A 125 3.10 -5.27 0.93
CA ALA A 125 2.49 -4.98 2.23
C ALA A 125 2.41 -3.47 2.52
N ILE A 126 3.48 -2.73 2.22
CA ILE A 126 3.51 -1.27 2.36
C ILE A 126 2.48 -0.62 1.44
N GLN A 127 2.39 -1.07 0.18
CA GLN A 127 1.38 -0.55 -0.74
C GLN A 127 -0.04 -0.88 -0.29
N TYR A 128 -0.28 -2.06 0.30
CA TYR A 128 -1.58 -2.38 0.90
C TYR A 128 -1.94 -1.42 2.03
N LEU A 129 -1.01 -1.12 2.93
CA LEU A 129 -1.26 -0.13 3.99
C LEU A 129 -1.55 1.26 3.43
N ARG A 130 -0.72 1.73 2.49
CA ARG A 130 -0.91 3.05 1.87
C ARG A 130 -2.26 3.15 1.16
N ARG A 131 -2.65 2.12 0.39
CA ARG A 131 -3.95 2.05 -0.30
C ARG A 131 -5.12 2.00 0.68
N PHE A 132 -5.01 1.17 1.72
CA PHE A 132 -6.04 1.06 2.76
C PHE A 132 -6.30 2.41 3.43
N TYR A 133 -5.24 3.14 3.81
CA TYR A 133 -5.32 4.43 4.47
C TYR A 133 -5.61 5.63 3.54
N LEU A 134 -5.84 5.41 2.24
CA LEU A 134 -6.46 6.44 1.40
C LEU A 134 -7.98 6.50 1.61
N THR A 135 -8.60 5.37 1.96
CA THR A 135 -10.06 5.25 2.10
C THR A 135 -10.51 4.98 3.53
N ASN A 136 -9.56 4.78 4.45
CA ASN A 136 -9.80 4.57 5.87
C ASN A 136 -8.87 5.48 6.66
N SER A 137 -9.31 5.93 7.85
CA SER A 137 -8.48 6.75 8.74
C SER A 137 -7.86 5.90 9.85
N PRO A 138 -6.61 6.21 10.28
CA PRO A 138 -6.01 5.68 11.51
C PRO A 138 -6.86 5.88 12.78
N MET A 139 -7.72 6.91 12.79
CA MET A 139 -8.66 7.15 13.89
C MET A 139 -9.79 6.11 13.93
N THR A 140 -10.08 5.45 12.81
CA THR A 140 -11.08 4.36 12.73
C THR A 140 -10.43 3.00 12.94
N TYR A 141 -9.33 2.73 12.25
CA TYR A 141 -8.59 1.47 12.34
C TYR A 141 -7.12 1.77 12.60
N HIS A 142 -6.62 1.37 13.77
CA HIS A 142 -5.26 1.72 14.16
C HIS A 142 -4.22 0.92 13.33
N PRO A 143 -3.17 1.55 12.76
CA PRO A 143 -2.18 0.86 11.93
C PRO A 143 -1.49 -0.36 12.56
N LYS A 144 -1.25 -0.33 13.88
CA LYS A 144 -0.74 -1.48 14.64
C LYS A 144 -1.54 -2.79 14.46
N SER A 145 -2.86 -2.73 14.29
CA SER A 145 -3.68 -3.93 14.08
C SER A 145 -3.78 -4.33 12.61
N ILE A 146 -3.69 -3.38 11.68
CA ILE A 146 -3.77 -3.64 10.24
C ILE A 146 -2.43 -4.10 9.64
N MET A 147 -1.31 -3.58 10.14
CA MET A 147 0.03 -3.83 9.61
C MET A 147 0.41 -5.31 9.54
N PRO A 148 0.29 -6.11 10.62
CA PRO A 148 0.61 -7.54 10.55
C PRO A 148 -0.23 -8.30 9.52
N CYS A 149 -1.51 -7.93 9.41
CA CYS A 149 -2.42 -8.51 8.45
C CYS A 149 -2.03 -8.16 7.01
N ALA A 150 -1.66 -6.90 6.74
CA ALA A 150 -1.20 -6.48 5.43
C ALA A 150 0.07 -7.22 5.00
N LEU A 151 1.01 -7.41 5.93
CA LEU A 151 2.22 -8.18 5.66
C LEU A 151 1.90 -9.66 5.42
N PHE A 152 1.03 -10.27 6.22
CA PHE A 152 0.61 -11.65 6.02
C PHE A 152 -0.20 -11.85 4.72
N LEU A 153 -1.05 -10.89 4.35
CA LEU A 153 -1.79 -10.95 3.09
C LEU A 153 -0.84 -10.84 1.89
N ALA A 154 0.20 -10.01 1.98
CA ALA A 154 1.21 -9.88 0.94
C ALA A 154 1.97 -11.19 0.68
N THR A 155 2.27 -11.99 1.72
CA THR A 155 2.92 -13.30 1.53
C THR A 155 2.05 -14.23 0.67
N LYS A 156 0.72 -14.20 0.88
CA LYS A 156 -0.24 -14.97 0.07
C LYS A 156 -0.28 -14.48 -1.38
N THR A 157 -0.37 -13.16 -1.59
CA THR A 157 -0.58 -12.59 -2.93
C THR A 157 0.67 -12.62 -3.82
N ASP A 158 1.86 -12.59 -3.22
CA ASP A 158 3.14 -12.72 -3.93
C ASP A 158 3.64 -14.17 -4.03
N ASN A 159 2.79 -15.16 -3.74
CA ASN A 159 3.13 -16.58 -3.78
C ASN A 159 4.32 -16.97 -2.89
N PHE A 160 4.55 -16.24 -1.80
CA PHE A 160 5.54 -16.55 -0.79
C PHE A 160 4.85 -17.25 0.39
N TYR A 161 4.76 -18.58 0.35
CA TYR A 161 4.01 -19.30 1.38
C TYR A 161 4.71 -19.23 2.75
N MET A 162 3.98 -18.73 3.75
CA MET A 162 4.32 -18.83 5.16
C MET A 162 3.07 -19.21 5.95
N SER A 163 3.19 -20.19 6.84
CA SER A 163 2.05 -20.57 7.69
C SER A 163 1.72 -19.46 8.68
N LEU A 164 0.44 -19.27 8.98
CA LEU A 164 -0.02 -18.25 9.94
C LEU A 164 0.63 -18.42 11.32
N ARG A 165 0.83 -19.68 11.76
CA ARG A 165 1.49 -20.00 13.03
C ARG A 165 2.93 -19.47 13.04
N SER A 166 3.74 -19.85 12.05
CA SER A 166 5.14 -19.41 11.94
C SER A 166 5.25 -17.88 11.79
N PHE A 167 4.31 -17.28 11.06
CA PHE A 167 4.24 -15.83 10.91
C PHE A 167 3.98 -15.13 12.26
N THR A 168 3.02 -15.63 13.04
CA THR A 168 2.59 -15.03 14.33
C THR A 168 3.67 -15.13 15.40
N GLU A 169 4.46 -16.21 15.43
CA GLU A 169 5.52 -16.45 16.43
C GLU A 169 6.57 -15.32 16.50
N HIS A 170 6.73 -14.56 15.42
CA HIS A 170 7.68 -13.45 15.33
C HIS A 170 7.10 -12.09 15.76
N ILE A 171 5.80 -12.00 16.02
CA ILE A 171 5.13 -10.73 16.33
C ILE A 171 4.74 -10.71 17.81
N PRO A 172 5.40 -9.87 18.64
CA PRO A 172 5.11 -9.80 20.06
C PRO A 172 3.65 -9.46 20.34
N ASN A 173 3.05 -10.12 21.34
CA ASN A 173 1.68 -9.85 21.82
C ASN A 173 0.61 -9.95 20.72
N SER A 174 0.84 -10.73 19.68
CA SER A 174 -0.14 -10.98 18.62
C SER A 174 -0.62 -12.43 18.65
N THR A 175 -1.89 -12.61 18.30
CA THR A 175 -2.51 -13.93 18.13
C THR A 175 -2.82 -14.16 16.65
N MET A 176 -2.93 -15.42 16.25
CA MET A 176 -3.35 -15.77 14.89
C MET A 176 -4.68 -15.09 14.52
N GLU A 177 -5.61 -15.02 15.47
CA GLU A 177 -6.91 -14.35 15.27
C GLU A 177 -6.77 -12.84 15.06
N SER A 178 -5.89 -12.16 15.80
CA SER A 178 -5.65 -10.72 15.61
C SER A 178 -5.08 -10.37 14.23
N ILE A 179 -4.40 -11.31 13.58
CA ILE A 179 -3.84 -11.13 12.23
C ILE A 179 -4.92 -11.38 11.15
N ILE A 180 -5.82 -12.33 11.39
CA ILE A 180 -6.86 -12.72 10.42
C ILE A 180 -8.12 -11.86 10.52
N ALA A 181 -8.48 -11.38 11.72
CA ALA A 181 -9.68 -10.56 11.94
C ALA A 181 -9.80 -9.35 10.97
N PRO A 182 -8.74 -8.56 10.71
CA PRO A 182 -8.79 -7.47 9.74
C PRO A 182 -8.66 -7.89 8.27
N GLU A 183 -8.46 -9.17 7.92
CA GLU A 183 -8.11 -9.59 6.55
C GLU A 183 -9.18 -9.22 5.51
N PHE A 184 -10.45 -9.45 5.83
CA PHE A 184 -11.55 -9.08 4.94
C PHE A 184 -11.72 -7.56 4.85
N LEU A 185 -11.62 -6.85 5.98
CA LEU A 185 -11.66 -5.39 6.03
C LEU A 185 -10.56 -4.76 5.17
N LEU A 186 -9.33 -5.26 5.31
CA LEU A 186 -8.19 -4.83 4.50
C LEU A 186 -8.47 -5.08 3.02
N THR A 187 -8.90 -6.29 2.68
CA THR A 187 -9.25 -6.68 1.31
C THR A 187 -10.31 -5.77 0.68
N GLN A 188 -11.35 -5.40 1.44
CA GLN A 188 -12.37 -4.44 1.00
C GLN A 188 -11.75 -3.04 0.78
N GLY A 189 -10.91 -2.58 1.69
CA GLY A 189 -10.19 -1.31 1.53
C GLY A 189 -9.24 -1.29 0.33
N LEU A 190 -8.71 -2.44 -0.06
CA LEU A 190 -7.93 -2.64 -1.29
C LEU A 190 -8.79 -2.81 -2.54
N ARG A 191 -10.13 -2.77 -2.42
CA ARG A 191 -11.07 -3.00 -3.51
C ARG A 191 -10.80 -4.34 -4.24
N PHE A 192 -10.35 -5.35 -3.50
CA PHE A 192 -9.96 -6.67 -4.03
C PHE A 192 -8.86 -6.61 -5.11
N THR A 193 -8.03 -5.56 -5.10
CA THR A 193 -6.97 -5.36 -6.12
C THR A 193 -5.57 -5.60 -5.55
N PHE A 194 -5.17 -6.87 -5.62
CA PHE A 194 -3.92 -7.38 -5.03
C PHE A 194 -2.69 -7.23 -5.94
N ASP A 195 -2.88 -7.04 -7.26
CA ASP A 195 -1.76 -6.84 -8.18
C ASP A 195 -1.09 -5.49 -7.91
N VAL A 196 0.20 -5.54 -7.54
CA VAL A 196 1.07 -4.37 -7.32
C VAL A 196 2.28 -4.49 -8.23
N ARG A 197 2.43 -3.53 -9.15
CA ARG A 197 3.55 -3.43 -10.08
C ARG A 197 4.68 -2.67 -9.42
N HIS A 198 5.77 -3.40 -9.13
CA HIS A 198 6.96 -2.83 -8.51
C HIS A 198 8.04 -2.41 -9.52
N PRO A 199 8.85 -1.38 -9.21
CA PRO A 199 9.94 -0.89 -10.05
C PRO A 199 11.17 -1.82 -10.08
N PHE A 200 11.29 -2.78 -9.15
CA PHE A 200 12.49 -3.61 -9.00
C PHE A 200 12.84 -4.41 -10.25
N ARG A 201 11.86 -5.00 -10.92
CA ARG A 201 12.10 -5.79 -12.15
C ARG A 201 12.50 -4.89 -13.32
N GLY A 202 11.93 -3.69 -13.39
CA GLY A 202 12.33 -2.68 -14.38
C GLY A 202 13.79 -2.28 -14.22
N LEU A 203 14.24 -2.07 -12.98
CA LEU A 203 15.65 -1.83 -12.67
C LEU A 203 16.55 -2.99 -13.14
N GLU A 204 16.19 -4.24 -12.84
CA GLU A 204 17.00 -5.39 -13.29
C GLU A 204 17.11 -5.43 -14.82
N GLY A 205 16.00 -5.22 -15.54
CA GLY A 205 16.02 -5.15 -17.01
C GLY A 205 16.90 -4.02 -17.55
N GLY A 206 16.77 -2.81 -16.98
CA GLY A 206 17.60 -1.66 -17.36
C GLY A 206 19.09 -1.88 -17.09
N MET A 207 19.44 -2.47 -15.94
CA MET A 207 20.83 -2.79 -15.62
C MET A 207 21.40 -3.91 -16.48
N MET A 208 20.61 -4.92 -16.84
CA MET A 208 21.03 -5.97 -17.78
C MET A 208 21.40 -5.36 -19.13
N GLU A 209 20.60 -4.42 -19.61
CA GLU A 209 20.87 -3.71 -20.86
C GLU A 209 22.10 -2.81 -20.78
N LEU A 210 22.26 -2.02 -19.71
CA LEU A 210 23.46 -1.20 -19.50
C LEU A 210 24.74 -2.06 -19.45
N ASN A 211 24.68 -3.22 -18.82
CA ASN A 211 25.78 -4.17 -18.80
C ASN A 211 26.07 -4.77 -20.19
N ALA A 212 25.03 -5.09 -20.97
CA ALA A 212 25.19 -5.56 -22.35
C ALA A 212 25.83 -4.47 -23.23
N ILE A 213 25.43 -3.21 -23.08
CA ILE A 213 26.06 -2.06 -23.75
C ILE A 213 27.54 -1.94 -23.36
N ALA A 214 27.87 -2.04 -22.07
CA ALA A 214 29.27 -1.98 -21.61
C ALA A 214 30.16 -3.08 -22.23
N LYS A 215 29.59 -4.27 -22.47
CA LYS A 215 30.27 -5.40 -23.12
C LYS A 215 30.29 -5.33 -24.65
N GLY A 216 29.54 -4.41 -25.27
CA GLY A 216 29.39 -4.35 -26.73
C GLY A 216 28.41 -5.37 -27.29
N GLU A 217 27.58 -5.98 -26.44
CA GLU A 217 26.58 -7.01 -26.77
C GLU A 217 25.17 -6.43 -26.99
N ALA A 218 25.04 -5.11 -27.00
CA ALA A 218 23.73 -4.44 -27.09
C ALA A 218 23.11 -4.56 -28.49
N THR A 219 21.78 -4.68 -28.51
CA THR A 219 20.98 -4.56 -29.74
C THR A 219 20.36 -3.15 -29.80
N PRO A 220 20.80 -2.28 -30.72
CA PRO A 220 20.23 -0.94 -30.86
C PRO A 220 18.73 -0.98 -31.17
N GLY A 221 17.99 0.01 -30.67
CA GLY A 221 16.56 0.13 -30.95
C GLY A 221 16.28 0.36 -32.44
N PRO A 222 15.20 -0.21 -32.99
CA PRO A 222 14.89 -0.14 -34.44
C PRO A 222 14.56 1.28 -34.93
N HIS A 223 14.26 2.20 -34.01
CA HIS A 223 13.75 3.54 -34.33
C HIS A 223 14.82 4.66 -34.26
N LEU A 224 16.09 4.31 -33.98
CA LEU A 224 17.21 5.24 -33.93
C LEU A 224 18.32 4.79 -34.91
N PRO A 225 18.18 5.07 -36.23
CA PRO A 225 18.98 4.46 -37.30
C PRO A 225 20.49 4.81 -37.35
N GLY A 226 21.04 5.44 -36.31
CA GLY A 226 22.47 5.76 -36.18
C GLY A 226 23.21 5.03 -35.05
N LEU A 227 22.50 4.28 -34.20
CA LEU A 227 23.10 3.61 -33.05
C LEU A 227 23.75 2.28 -33.49
N THR A 228 25.06 2.17 -33.28
CA THR A 228 25.81 0.92 -33.48
C THR A 228 26.24 0.34 -32.12
N PRO A 229 26.37 -0.99 -31.97
CA PRO A 229 26.82 -1.60 -30.71
C PRO A 229 28.17 -1.04 -30.23
N THR A 230 29.12 -0.87 -31.15
CA THR A 230 30.45 -0.30 -30.87
C THR A 230 30.35 1.18 -30.49
N GLY A 231 29.47 1.95 -31.15
CA GLY A 231 29.22 3.35 -30.81
C GLY A 231 28.63 3.51 -29.42
N LEU A 232 27.66 2.67 -29.04
CA LEU A 232 27.07 2.64 -27.71
C LEU A 232 28.09 2.24 -26.64
N GLN A 233 28.93 1.24 -26.92
CA GLN A 233 30.01 0.82 -26.02
C GLN A 233 31.02 1.95 -25.78
N LYS A 234 31.43 2.66 -26.85
CA LYS A 234 32.33 3.82 -26.73
C LYS A 234 31.66 4.96 -25.94
N SER A 235 30.36 5.17 -26.15
CA SER A 235 29.60 6.22 -25.47
C SER A 235 29.47 5.94 -23.97
N ILE A 236 29.11 4.73 -23.55
CA ILE A 236 29.00 4.39 -22.12
C ILE A 236 30.36 4.45 -21.40
N GLN A 237 31.45 4.13 -22.09
CA GLN A 237 32.81 4.21 -21.55
C GLN A 237 33.34 5.64 -21.42
N SER A 238 32.79 6.57 -22.20
CA SER A 238 33.18 8.00 -22.18
C SER A 238 32.21 8.87 -21.38
N LEU A 239 31.29 8.27 -20.61
CA LEU A 239 30.38 9.02 -19.77
C LEU A 239 31.12 9.88 -18.75
N PRO A 240 30.63 11.11 -18.48
CA PRO A 240 31.14 11.93 -17.39
C PRO A 240 31.18 11.17 -16.06
N PRO A 241 32.11 11.52 -15.15
CA PRO A 241 32.12 10.94 -13.82
C PRO A 241 30.78 11.20 -13.12
N PRO A 242 30.29 10.25 -12.30
CA PRO A 242 29.04 10.42 -11.58
C PRO A 242 29.14 11.63 -10.64
N PRO A 243 28.12 12.51 -10.59
CA PRO A 243 28.09 13.59 -9.62
C PRO A 243 27.97 13.05 -8.19
N THR A 244 28.29 13.87 -7.20
CA THR A 244 28.05 13.51 -5.79
C THR A 244 26.57 13.22 -5.58
N SER A 245 26.25 11.95 -5.30
CA SER A 245 24.87 11.51 -5.10
C SER A 245 24.53 11.46 -3.62
N ILE A 246 23.30 11.90 -3.28
CA ILE A 246 22.71 11.73 -1.96
C ILE A 246 22.49 10.25 -1.59
N ALA A 247 22.51 9.34 -2.57
CA ALA A 247 22.40 7.90 -2.37
C ALA A 247 23.72 7.23 -1.95
N GLY A 248 24.81 8.00 -1.90
CA GLY A 248 26.15 7.55 -1.55
C GLY A 248 27.13 7.63 -2.73
N PRO A 249 28.43 7.45 -2.45
CA PRO A 249 29.47 7.60 -3.45
C PRO A 249 29.37 6.53 -4.54
N VAL A 250 29.62 6.93 -5.78
CA VAL A 250 29.73 6.05 -6.94
C VAL A 250 31.12 6.25 -7.55
N PRO A 251 31.93 5.19 -7.72
CA PRO A 251 33.23 5.30 -8.37
C PRO A 251 33.07 5.55 -9.87
N ALA A 252 33.91 6.40 -10.45
CA ALA A 252 33.89 6.67 -11.89
C ALA A 252 34.43 5.48 -12.71
N SER A 253 35.40 4.73 -12.16
CA SER A 253 36.08 3.63 -12.83
C SER A 253 36.46 2.52 -11.83
N PRO A 254 36.57 1.25 -12.27
CA PRO A 254 36.17 0.71 -13.58
C PRO A 254 34.66 0.80 -13.83
N LEU A 255 34.23 0.85 -15.11
CA LEU A 255 32.81 0.97 -15.47
C LEU A 255 31.95 -0.15 -14.85
N ALA A 256 32.46 -1.39 -14.79
CA ALA A 256 31.77 -2.50 -14.13
C ALA A 256 31.47 -2.19 -12.65
N THR A 257 32.43 -1.60 -11.94
CA THR A 257 32.28 -1.21 -10.53
C THR A 257 31.32 -0.03 -10.37
N ARG A 258 31.36 0.93 -11.31
CA ARG A 258 30.36 2.01 -11.40
C ARG A 258 28.95 1.44 -11.53
N LEU A 259 28.71 0.58 -12.53
CA LEU A 259 27.40 -0.05 -12.78
C LEU A 259 26.90 -0.86 -11.58
N ALA A 260 27.76 -1.65 -10.94
CA ALA A 260 27.39 -2.42 -9.75
C ALA A 260 27.00 -1.51 -8.57
N LYS A 261 27.75 -0.42 -8.35
CA LYS A 261 27.45 0.53 -7.28
C LYS A 261 26.19 1.33 -7.55
N VAL A 262 25.97 1.74 -8.80
CA VAL A 262 24.73 2.42 -9.23
C VAL A 262 23.51 1.51 -9.07
N HIS A 263 23.60 0.24 -9.49
CA HIS A 263 22.53 -0.73 -9.28
C HIS A 263 22.18 -0.87 -7.80
N HIS A 264 23.18 -1.04 -6.95
CA HIS A 264 22.98 -1.11 -5.50
C HIS A 264 22.30 0.16 -4.96
N ASN A 265 22.87 1.35 -5.21
CA ASN A 265 22.31 2.61 -4.70
C ASN A 265 20.88 2.84 -5.20
N THR A 266 20.60 2.56 -6.48
CA THR A 266 19.26 2.66 -7.08
C THR A 266 18.28 1.70 -6.40
N ARG A 267 18.69 0.45 -6.19
CA ARG A 267 17.89 -0.57 -5.50
C ARG A 267 17.58 -0.16 -4.05
N GLU A 268 18.52 0.46 -3.34
CA GLU A 268 18.28 0.95 -1.98
C GLU A 268 17.30 2.13 -1.94
N ILE A 269 17.35 3.06 -2.91
CA ILE A 269 16.33 4.11 -3.06
C ILE A 269 14.93 3.49 -3.27
N LEU A 270 14.83 2.48 -4.14
CA LEU A 270 13.55 1.81 -4.43
C LEU A 270 12.98 1.02 -3.25
N LYS A 271 13.86 0.45 -2.42
CA LYS A 271 13.47 -0.26 -1.19
C LYS A 271 12.96 0.66 -0.10
N HIS A 272 13.51 1.87 0.00
CA HIS A 272 13.22 2.79 1.10
C HIS A 272 12.39 3.99 0.62
N SER A 273 13.01 4.91 -0.10
CA SER A 273 12.38 6.18 -0.47
C SER A 273 11.10 5.99 -1.31
N ALA A 274 11.11 5.11 -2.29
CA ALA A 274 9.93 4.87 -3.13
C ALA A 274 8.77 4.22 -2.36
N GLN A 275 9.04 3.55 -1.24
CA GLN A 275 8.01 2.92 -0.41
C GLN A 275 7.38 3.89 0.59
N MET A 276 8.13 4.91 1.02
CA MET A 276 7.70 5.85 2.06
C MET A 276 7.06 7.12 1.49
N THR A 277 7.29 7.40 0.21
CA THR A 277 6.70 8.53 -0.52
C THR A 277 5.47 8.12 -1.34
N ASP A 278 4.77 9.11 -1.90
CA ASP A 278 3.62 8.90 -2.77
C ASP A 278 3.97 8.44 -4.20
N ALA A 279 5.20 8.01 -4.44
CA ALA A 279 5.69 7.67 -5.76
C ALA A 279 4.78 6.67 -6.52
N TYR A 280 4.26 5.64 -5.83
CA TYR A 280 3.39 4.62 -6.42
C TYR A 280 2.00 5.11 -6.82
N PHE A 281 1.55 6.23 -6.24
CA PHE A 281 0.28 6.86 -6.57
C PHE A 281 0.41 7.87 -7.71
N LEU A 282 1.61 8.42 -7.91
CA LEU A 282 1.82 9.54 -8.82
C LEU A 282 2.55 9.14 -10.11
N TYR A 283 3.35 8.08 -10.06
CA TYR A 283 4.25 7.69 -11.14
C TYR A 283 4.15 6.20 -11.47
N THR A 284 4.44 5.88 -12.72
CA THR A 284 4.55 4.50 -13.19
C THR A 284 5.79 3.81 -12.63
N PRO A 285 5.83 2.47 -12.51
CA PRO A 285 7.01 1.76 -12.05
C PRO A 285 8.27 2.07 -12.86
N SER A 286 8.13 2.30 -14.18
CA SER A 286 9.24 2.69 -15.06
C SER A 286 9.79 4.08 -14.71
N GLN A 287 8.91 5.07 -14.54
CA GLN A 287 9.29 6.41 -14.08
C GLN A 287 10.00 6.36 -12.73
N ILE A 288 9.49 5.58 -11.77
CA ILE A 288 10.07 5.49 -10.42
C ILE A 288 11.50 4.94 -10.45
N TRP A 289 11.78 3.86 -11.19
CA TRP A 289 13.15 3.31 -11.21
C TRP A 289 14.12 4.19 -12.00
N ILE A 290 13.67 4.84 -13.08
CA ILE A 290 14.51 5.78 -13.83
C ILE A 290 14.81 7.02 -12.97
N SER A 291 13.84 7.55 -12.24
CA SER A 291 14.06 8.65 -11.30
C SER A 291 15.00 8.28 -10.16
N ALA A 292 14.94 7.04 -9.66
CA ALA A 292 15.92 6.54 -8.70
C ALA A 292 17.32 6.40 -9.34
N LEU A 293 17.42 5.98 -10.59
CA LEU A 293 18.67 5.90 -11.34
C LEU A 293 19.27 7.31 -11.57
N LEU A 294 18.45 8.31 -11.88
CA LEU A 294 18.85 9.72 -12.01
C LEU A 294 19.46 10.26 -10.72
N ILE A 295 18.93 9.87 -9.56
CA ILE A 295 19.50 10.24 -8.26
C ILE A 295 20.87 9.55 -8.06
N ALA A 296 20.99 8.28 -8.43
CA ALA A 296 22.21 7.49 -8.21
C ALA A 296 23.35 7.90 -9.16
N ASP A 297 23.05 8.10 -10.45
CA ASP A 297 24.01 8.45 -11.49
C ASP A 297 23.29 9.09 -12.70
N ARG A 298 23.15 10.42 -12.64
CA ARG A 298 22.45 11.20 -13.67
C ARG A 298 23.00 10.99 -15.09
N PRO A 299 24.32 11.11 -15.36
CA PRO A 299 24.86 10.87 -16.70
C PRO A 299 24.51 9.49 -17.26
N LEU A 300 24.51 8.45 -16.42
CA LEU A 300 24.16 7.09 -16.84
C LEU A 300 22.66 6.95 -17.16
N ALA A 301 21.80 7.57 -16.36
CA ALA A 301 20.36 7.54 -16.58
C ALA A 301 19.93 8.32 -17.84
N GLU A 302 20.52 9.50 -18.05
CA GLU A 302 20.30 10.32 -19.25
C GLU A 302 20.79 9.58 -20.50
N PHE A 303 21.99 8.98 -20.44
CA PHE A 303 22.48 8.08 -21.49
C PHE A 303 21.49 6.95 -21.79
N TYR A 304 20.98 6.26 -20.75
CA TYR A 304 20.02 5.18 -20.94
C TYR A 304 18.75 5.67 -21.66
N LEU A 305 18.19 6.82 -21.24
CA LEU A 305 17.01 7.41 -21.88
C LEU A 305 17.27 7.77 -23.34
N GLU A 306 18.44 8.35 -23.66
CA GLU A 306 18.82 8.69 -25.04
C GLU A 306 18.93 7.45 -25.93
N THR A 307 19.39 6.31 -25.40
CA THR A 307 19.42 5.04 -26.17
C THR A 307 18.03 4.54 -26.57
N LYS A 308 16.98 4.99 -25.86
CA LYS A 308 15.59 4.56 -26.06
C LYS A 308 14.75 5.56 -26.82
N LEU A 309 14.89 6.83 -26.48
CA LEU A 309 14.01 7.89 -26.94
C LEU A 309 14.71 8.91 -27.85
N GLY A 310 16.03 8.77 -28.06
CA GLY A 310 16.85 9.75 -28.76
C GLY A 310 17.12 10.99 -27.90
N PRO A 311 17.85 11.99 -28.44
CA PRO A 311 18.13 13.22 -27.72
C PRO A 311 16.85 14.02 -27.49
N ALA A 312 16.77 14.70 -26.35
CA ALA A 312 15.70 15.65 -26.07
C ALA A 312 15.93 16.95 -26.84
N THR A 313 15.36 17.07 -28.03
CA THR A 313 15.38 18.30 -28.84
C THR A 313 14.11 19.12 -28.62
N ALA A 314 14.23 20.46 -28.71
CA ALA A 314 13.07 21.35 -28.74
C ALA A 314 12.20 21.03 -29.97
N PRO A 315 10.86 21.09 -29.86
CA PRO A 315 9.97 20.61 -30.91
C PRO A 315 10.19 21.38 -32.22
N PRO A 316 10.62 20.74 -33.32
CA PRO A 316 10.50 21.35 -34.64
C PRO A 316 9.07 21.18 -35.14
N THR A 317 8.61 22.17 -35.88
CA THR A 317 7.31 22.22 -36.54
C THR A 317 7.11 21.01 -37.48
N SER A 318 6.02 20.27 -37.27
CA SER A 318 5.31 19.47 -38.28
C SER A 318 5.96 18.20 -38.89
N SER A 319 6.92 17.54 -38.24
CA SER A 319 7.41 16.23 -38.70
C SER A 319 6.74 15.04 -37.97
N THR A 320 6.33 14.02 -38.73
CA THR A 320 5.64 12.80 -38.27
C THR A 320 6.54 11.56 -38.19
N SER A 321 7.87 11.72 -38.21
CA SER A 321 8.77 10.57 -38.15
C SER A 321 8.72 9.91 -36.75
N PRO A 322 8.85 8.57 -36.64
CA PRO A 322 8.87 7.89 -35.35
C PRO A 322 9.95 8.41 -34.38
N SER A 323 11.12 8.80 -34.89
CA SER A 323 12.19 9.39 -34.07
C SER A 323 11.82 10.74 -33.49
N ASP A 324 11.13 11.59 -34.25
CA ASP A 324 10.70 12.92 -33.75
C ASP A 324 9.61 12.77 -32.68
N MET A 325 8.73 11.77 -32.81
CA MET A 325 7.75 11.46 -31.76
C MET A 325 8.44 11.03 -30.46
N LEU A 326 9.47 10.19 -30.55
CA LEU A 326 10.24 9.72 -29.39
C LEU A 326 11.01 10.86 -28.71
N SER A 327 11.66 11.75 -29.46
CA SER A 327 12.31 12.95 -28.92
C SER A 327 11.32 13.88 -28.21
N ASN A 328 10.12 14.07 -28.76
CA ASN A 328 9.05 14.84 -28.13
C ASN A 328 8.55 14.18 -26.82
N ILE A 329 8.47 12.84 -26.78
CA ILE A 329 8.15 12.09 -25.56
C ILE A 329 9.27 12.27 -24.53
N HIS A 330 10.54 12.20 -24.94
CA HIS A 330 11.69 12.42 -24.05
C HIS A 330 11.61 13.80 -23.40
N ALA A 331 11.37 14.85 -24.19
CA ALA A 331 11.24 16.22 -23.67
C ALA A 331 10.12 16.36 -22.62
N LYS A 332 8.98 15.68 -22.81
CA LYS A 332 7.88 15.65 -21.83
C LYS A 332 8.17 14.79 -20.60
N LEU A 333 9.01 13.76 -20.75
CA LEU A 333 9.33 12.82 -19.68
C LEU A 333 10.33 13.43 -18.69
N ILE A 334 11.26 14.27 -19.13
CA ILE A 334 12.26 14.95 -18.29
C ILE A 334 11.63 15.63 -17.05
N PRO A 335 10.66 16.54 -17.17
CA PRO A 335 10.08 17.19 -16.00
C PRO A 335 9.36 16.20 -15.07
N VAL A 336 8.70 15.17 -15.62
CA VAL A 336 8.04 14.12 -14.82
C VAL A 336 9.05 13.33 -14.00
N LEU A 337 10.16 12.94 -14.62
CA LEU A 337 11.24 12.21 -13.95
C LEU A 337 11.91 13.07 -12.89
N GLN A 338 12.10 14.37 -13.16
CA GLN A 338 12.66 15.32 -12.21
C GLN A 338 11.75 15.47 -10.98
N SER A 339 10.44 15.66 -11.18
CA SER A 339 9.48 15.73 -10.07
C SER A 339 9.46 14.45 -9.23
N CYS A 340 9.53 13.27 -9.86
CA CYS A 340 9.63 12.02 -9.13
C CYS A 340 10.99 11.90 -8.39
N SER A 341 12.10 12.34 -9.00
CA SER A 341 13.41 12.34 -8.34
C SER A 341 13.43 13.28 -7.13
N ASP A 342 12.82 14.46 -7.22
CA ASP A 342 12.73 15.42 -6.12
C ASP A 342 11.87 14.87 -4.97
N LEU A 343 10.74 14.21 -5.28
CA LEU A 343 9.93 13.50 -4.30
C LEU A 343 10.75 12.45 -3.56
N LEU A 344 11.48 11.59 -4.29
CA LEU A 344 12.30 10.54 -3.69
C LEU A 344 13.49 11.12 -2.90
N ALA A 345 14.13 12.18 -3.40
CA ALA A 345 15.25 12.84 -2.75
C ALA A 345 14.85 13.51 -1.43
N SER A 346 13.67 14.14 -1.38
CA SER A 346 13.17 14.79 -0.17
C SER A 346 13.12 13.81 1.01
N TYR A 347 12.64 12.59 0.79
CA TYR A 347 12.63 11.56 1.82
C TYR A 347 14.04 11.17 2.27
N ILE A 348 15.00 11.01 1.35
CA ILE A 348 16.39 10.64 1.68
C ILE A 348 17.04 11.71 2.56
N GLN A 349 16.81 12.99 2.24
CA GLN A 349 17.36 14.12 2.98
C GLN A 349 16.74 14.27 4.38
N HIS A 350 15.42 14.09 4.50
CA HIS A 350 14.71 14.29 5.75
C HIS A 350 14.72 13.06 6.68
N ASN A 351 14.79 11.84 6.12
CA ASN A 351 14.67 10.59 6.87
C ASN A 351 15.94 9.73 6.87
N GLY A 352 17.12 10.38 6.88
CA GLY A 352 18.38 9.70 7.12
C GLY A 352 18.37 8.85 8.40
N THR A 353 19.39 8.00 8.58
CA THR A 353 19.52 6.94 9.62
C THR A 353 19.28 7.35 11.08
N SER A 354 19.13 8.65 11.38
CA SER A 354 18.87 9.20 12.72
C SER A 354 17.41 9.61 12.97
N SER A 355 16.51 9.57 11.97
CA SER A 355 15.17 10.18 12.11
C SER A 355 14.24 9.46 13.11
N THR A 356 14.43 8.16 13.36
CA THR A 356 13.59 7.36 14.27
C THR A 356 14.26 7.03 15.61
N VAL A 357 15.47 7.56 15.86
CA VAL A 357 16.20 7.35 17.11
C VAL A 357 15.42 7.93 18.31
N PRO A 358 15.41 7.27 19.48
CA PRO A 358 14.76 7.79 20.68
C PRO A 358 15.24 9.22 21.00
N GLY A 359 14.29 10.17 21.00
CA GLY A 359 14.58 11.58 21.30
C GLY A 359 14.72 12.50 20.07
N SER A 360 14.71 11.95 18.85
CA SER A 360 14.66 12.73 17.62
C SER A 360 13.41 13.62 17.55
N ALA A 361 13.48 14.73 16.79
CA ALA A 361 12.35 15.65 16.62
C ALA A 361 11.12 14.92 16.03
N ARG A 362 11.35 14.06 15.03
CA ARG A 362 10.31 13.23 14.41
C ARG A 362 9.69 12.25 15.41
N MET A 363 10.48 11.55 16.22
CA MET A 363 9.94 10.64 17.23
C MET A 363 9.15 11.38 18.32
N LYS A 364 9.55 12.61 18.69
CA LYS A 364 8.76 13.47 19.58
C LYS A 364 7.40 13.84 18.95
N ARG A 365 7.39 14.21 17.66
CA ARG A 365 6.16 14.49 16.90
C ARG A 365 5.25 13.27 16.84
N LEU A 366 5.77 12.10 16.47
CA LEU A 366 5.03 10.84 16.46
C LEU A 366 4.42 10.47 17.82
N LYS A 367 5.13 10.74 18.93
CA LYS A 367 4.58 10.56 20.29
C LYS A 367 3.42 11.49 20.58
N LEU A 368 3.47 12.74 20.11
CA LEU A 368 2.35 13.69 20.24
C LEU A 368 1.16 13.23 19.42
N ILE A 369 1.39 12.82 18.16
CA ILE A 369 0.34 12.25 17.29
C ILE A 369 -0.29 11.02 17.95
N GLY A 370 0.51 10.11 18.52
CA GLY A 370 0.01 8.93 19.23
C GLY A 370 -0.84 9.27 20.46
N LYS A 371 -0.45 10.29 21.24
CA LYS A 371 -1.28 10.79 22.35
C LYS A 371 -2.60 11.40 21.87
N LYS A 372 -2.57 12.16 20.78
CA LYS A 372 -3.75 12.76 20.17
C LYS A 372 -4.69 11.67 19.62
N LEU A 373 -4.14 10.68 18.92
CA LEU A 373 -4.88 9.51 18.42
C LEU A 373 -5.57 8.76 19.55
N PHE A 374 -4.90 8.53 20.68
CA PHE A 374 -5.50 7.87 21.84
C PHE A 374 -6.78 8.58 22.34
N HIS A 375 -6.88 9.90 22.16
CA HIS A 375 -8.07 10.67 22.54
C HIS A 375 -9.14 10.77 21.46
N CYS A 376 -8.78 10.52 20.19
CA CYS A 376 -9.69 10.58 19.04
C CYS A 376 -9.80 9.23 18.29
N GLN A 377 -9.54 8.11 18.95
CA GLN A 377 -9.76 6.79 18.38
C GLN A 377 -11.24 6.40 18.50
N ASN A 378 -11.79 5.79 17.46
CA ASN A 378 -13.17 5.35 17.44
C ASN A 378 -13.36 4.14 18.39
N PRO A 379 -14.10 4.30 19.51
CA PRO A 379 -14.26 3.23 20.51
C PRO A 379 -15.09 2.04 19.98
N GLU A 380 -15.95 2.27 18.97
CA GLU A 380 -16.77 1.21 18.37
C GLU A 380 -15.97 0.34 17.38
N ARG A 381 -14.78 0.79 16.96
CA ARG A 381 -13.94 0.15 15.93
C ARG A 381 -12.55 -0.25 16.42
N GLU A 382 -12.22 0.02 17.67
CA GLU A 382 -10.91 -0.26 18.28
C GLU A 382 -10.61 -1.78 18.33
N ASP A 383 -11.55 -2.60 18.81
CA ASP A 383 -11.38 -4.05 18.89
C ASP A 383 -11.91 -4.76 17.63
N ILE A 384 -11.03 -4.85 16.62
CA ILE A 384 -11.34 -5.51 15.34
C ILE A 384 -11.62 -7.01 15.54
N VAL A 385 -11.01 -7.66 16.53
CA VAL A 385 -11.22 -9.08 16.81
C VAL A 385 -12.63 -9.31 17.33
N ALA A 386 -13.07 -8.50 18.29
CA ALA A 386 -14.45 -8.54 18.79
C ALA A 386 -15.46 -8.27 17.67
N LEU A 387 -15.20 -7.27 16.82
CA LEU A 387 -16.05 -6.99 15.66
C LEU A 387 -16.16 -8.17 14.69
N ASN A 388 -15.04 -8.83 14.39
CA ASN A 388 -15.03 -10.00 13.51
C ASN A 388 -15.83 -11.17 14.11
N ARG A 389 -15.72 -11.40 15.42
CA ARG A 389 -16.51 -12.42 16.13
C ARG A 389 -18.01 -12.12 16.09
N LEU A 390 -18.40 -10.86 16.33
CA LEU A 390 -19.80 -10.44 16.25
C LEU A 390 -20.38 -10.63 14.85
N GLN A 391 -19.61 -10.27 13.82
CA GLN A 391 -20.03 -10.44 12.43
C GLN A 391 -20.20 -11.93 12.05
N LYS A 392 -19.28 -12.80 12.51
CA LYS A 392 -19.39 -14.26 12.32
C LYS A 392 -20.58 -14.88 13.06
N ALA A 393 -20.97 -14.32 14.19
CA ALA A 393 -22.11 -14.78 14.99
C ALA A 393 -23.48 -14.35 14.43
N GLY A 394 -23.54 -13.72 13.25
CA GLY A 394 -24.79 -13.25 12.64
C GLY A 394 -25.32 -11.95 13.24
N GLY A 395 -24.56 -11.29 14.11
CA GLY A 395 -24.89 -9.96 14.60
C GLY A 395 -24.70 -8.93 13.48
N SER A 396 -25.72 -8.10 13.22
CA SER A 396 -25.58 -6.94 12.36
C SER A 396 -24.58 -5.98 12.99
N ALA A 397 -23.31 -6.03 12.58
CA ALA A 397 -22.38 -4.96 12.87
C ALA A 397 -22.97 -3.66 12.30
N LEU A 398 -22.96 -2.58 13.08
CA LEU A 398 -23.23 -1.21 12.60
C LEU A 398 -22.60 -1.05 11.22
N PRO A 399 -23.34 -0.51 10.23
CA PRO A 399 -23.00 -0.60 8.83
C PRO A 399 -21.52 -0.29 8.66
N THR A 400 -20.79 -1.27 8.13
CA THR A 400 -19.47 -1.02 7.57
C THR A 400 -19.66 0.15 6.63
N GLY A 401 -19.23 1.34 7.05
CA GLY A 401 -19.17 2.51 6.21
C GLY A 401 -18.06 2.32 5.19
N ALA A 402 -18.17 1.26 4.38
CA ALA A 402 -17.59 1.23 3.07
C ALA A 402 -18.14 2.47 2.37
N ASN A 403 -17.24 3.34 1.95
CA ASN A 403 -17.57 4.33 0.95
C ASN A 403 -18.11 3.55 -0.26
N THR A 404 -19.43 3.49 -0.38
CA THR A 404 -20.06 3.32 -1.68
C THR A 404 -19.43 4.39 -2.58
N PRO A 405 -19.02 4.05 -3.82
CA PRO A 405 -18.70 5.09 -4.77
C PRO A 405 -20.01 5.84 -4.99
N SER A 406 -20.13 7.02 -4.38
CA SER A 406 -20.99 8.05 -4.92
C SER A 406 -20.62 8.21 -6.39
N GLU A 407 -21.66 8.22 -7.21
CA GLU A 407 -21.71 8.29 -8.66
C GLU A 407 -20.59 9.11 -9.33
N PRO A 408 -20.23 8.78 -10.58
CA PRO A 408 -19.16 9.44 -11.29
C PRO A 408 -19.47 10.93 -11.43
N VAL A 409 -18.48 11.77 -11.13
CA VAL A 409 -18.46 13.17 -11.53
C VAL A 409 -18.49 13.19 -13.07
N ALA A 410 -19.69 13.40 -13.62
CA ALA A 410 -19.92 13.44 -15.05
C ALA A 410 -19.15 14.61 -15.67
N ALA A 411 -18.19 14.29 -16.53
CA ALA A 411 -17.81 15.17 -17.62
C ALA A 411 -18.95 15.21 -18.64
N LEU A 412 -19.36 16.42 -19.01
CA LEU A 412 -20.32 16.71 -20.07
C LEU A 412 -19.96 15.96 -21.36
N THR A 413 -20.85 15.09 -21.83
CA THR A 413 -21.18 14.93 -23.26
C THR A 413 -22.47 14.11 -23.38
N SER A 414 -23.45 14.72 -24.03
CA SER A 414 -24.77 14.18 -24.32
C SER A 414 -24.74 13.14 -25.44
N VAL A 415 -25.17 11.90 -25.19
CA VAL A 415 -25.83 11.06 -26.23
C VAL A 415 -26.89 10.20 -25.56
N ASN A 416 -28.09 10.29 -26.11
CA ASN A 416 -29.33 9.61 -25.73
C ASN A 416 -29.34 8.19 -26.33
N VAL A 417 -29.47 7.12 -25.54
CA VAL A 417 -30.01 5.82 -26.03
C VAL A 417 -30.75 5.13 -24.89
N ALA A 418 -32.04 4.91 -25.12
CA ALA A 418 -32.95 4.13 -24.29
C ALA A 418 -32.90 2.64 -24.66
N ALA A 419 -33.39 1.82 -23.72
CA ALA A 419 -33.61 0.36 -23.78
C ALA A 419 -32.41 -0.52 -23.38
N ILE A 420 -32.59 -1.28 -22.31
CA ILE A 420 -32.25 -2.71 -22.10
C ILE A 420 -32.70 -3.03 -20.66
N SER A 421 -33.88 -3.62 -20.51
CA SER A 421 -34.42 -4.09 -19.23
C SER A 421 -35.22 -5.38 -19.41
N GLU A 422 -34.62 -6.35 -20.12
CA GLU A 422 -35.23 -7.68 -20.33
C GLU A 422 -34.23 -8.87 -20.22
N GLU A 423 -32.93 -8.65 -19.95
CA GLU A 423 -31.94 -9.75 -19.95
C GLU A 423 -31.72 -10.45 -18.59
N GLN A 424 -32.28 -9.97 -17.48
CA GLN A 424 -32.08 -10.59 -16.15
C GLN A 424 -33.03 -11.75 -15.82
N ASP A 425 -34.16 -11.89 -16.53
CA ASP A 425 -35.14 -12.95 -16.25
C ASP A 425 -34.88 -14.25 -17.02
N VAL A 426 -34.12 -14.21 -18.12
CA VAL A 426 -33.83 -15.40 -18.95
C VAL A 426 -32.71 -16.26 -18.35
N GLU A 427 -31.73 -15.66 -17.66
CA GLU A 427 -30.58 -16.37 -17.10
C GLU A 427 -30.95 -17.19 -15.85
N ASN A 428 -31.94 -16.73 -15.08
CA ASN A 428 -32.45 -17.43 -13.90
C ASN A 428 -33.21 -18.73 -14.22
N ASP A 429 -33.84 -18.82 -15.41
CA ASP A 429 -34.58 -20.01 -15.82
C ASP A 429 -33.68 -21.10 -16.43
N ILE A 430 -32.55 -20.71 -17.03
CA ILE A 430 -31.53 -21.66 -17.54
C ILE A 430 -30.84 -22.36 -16.36
N ASP A 431 -30.50 -21.63 -15.30
CA ASP A 431 -29.87 -22.18 -14.10
C ASP A 431 -30.81 -23.08 -13.29
N ARG A 432 -32.11 -22.76 -13.27
CA ARG A 432 -33.14 -23.60 -12.63
C ARG A 432 -33.35 -24.91 -13.39
N ALA A 433 -33.26 -24.91 -14.73
CA ALA A 433 -33.34 -26.11 -15.55
C ALA A 433 -32.09 -27.01 -15.42
N ALA A 434 -30.89 -26.41 -15.24
CA ALA A 434 -29.65 -27.15 -15.04
C ALA A 434 -29.58 -27.85 -13.67
N LYS A 435 -30.09 -27.22 -12.60
CA LYS A 435 -30.19 -27.84 -11.27
C LYS A 435 -31.16 -29.01 -11.21
N LYS A 436 -32.24 -28.99 -11.99
CA LYS A 436 -33.22 -30.09 -12.04
C LYS A 436 -32.66 -31.35 -12.72
N ARG A 437 -31.81 -31.21 -13.75
CA ARG A 437 -31.15 -32.34 -14.42
C ARG A 437 -30.06 -33.01 -13.60
N LYS A 438 -29.42 -32.28 -12.67
CA LYS A 438 -28.35 -32.82 -11.81
C LYS A 438 -28.88 -33.60 -10.60
N LEU A 439 -30.13 -33.34 -10.19
CA LEU A 439 -30.77 -34.02 -9.06
C LEU A 439 -31.43 -35.37 -9.46
N GLU A 440 -31.70 -35.57 -10.76
CA GLU A 440 -32.26 -36.82 -11.30
C GLU A 440 -31.17 -37.87 -11.61
N SER A 441 -29.88 -37.50 -11.64
CA SER A 441 -28.75 -38.42 -11.87
C SER A 441 -28.18 -39.07 -10.61
N GLU A 442 -28.63 -38.70 -9.41
CA GLU A 442 -28.12 -39.21 -8.12
C GLU A 442 -29.20 -39.92 -7.32
N LYS A 443 -29.72 -41.05 -7.84
CA LYS A 443 -30.39 -42.07 -7.04
C LYS A 443 -29.64 -43.40 -7.16
N PRO A 444 -29.09 -43.98 -6.07
CA PRO A 444 -28.36 -45.23 -6.14
C PRO A 444 -29.31 -46.42 -6.03
N GLY A 445 -29.12 -47.41 -6.90
CA GLY A 445 -29.69 -48.74 -6.77
C GLY A 445 -28.62 -49.81 -7.03
N GLY A 446 -28.50 -50.76 -6.11
CA GLY A 446 -27.94 -52.10 -6.37
C GLY A 446 -26.45 -52.31 -6.10
N MET A 447 -26.15 -53.35 -5.31
CA MET A 447 -24.84 -53.86 -4.88
C MET A 447 -23.95 -54.39 -6.02
N ASP A 448 -22.62 -54.27 -5.87
CA ASP A 448 -21.69 -55.41 -5.79
C ASP A 448 -20.24 -54.93 -5.51
N THR A 449 -19.58 -55.55 -4.53
CA THR A 449 -18.18 -55.31 -4.15
C THR A 449 -17.25 -56.39 -4.71
N PRO A 450 -16.01 -56.04 -5.09
CA PRO A 450 -14.92 -57.01 -5.02
C PRO A 450 -13.60 -56.34 -4.59
N PHE A 451 -13.37 -56.21 -3.28
CA PHE A 451 -12.02 -55.97 -2.76
C PHE A 451 -11.40 -57.32 -2.36
N GLY A 452 -10.27 -57.64 -2.97
CA GLY A 452 -9.30 -58.66 -2.58
C GLY A 452 -8.02 -58.40 -3.39
N GLY A 453 -6.80 -58.39 -2.86
CA GLY A 453 -6.31 -58.68 -1.52
C GLY A 453 -4.87 -58.18 -1.38
N GLU A 454 -4.31 -58.42 -0.20
CA GLU A 454 -2.97 -58.05 0.29
C GLU A 454 -1.81 -58.54 -0.59
N LEU A 455 -0.63 -57.89 -0.46
CA LEU A 455 0.67 -58.58 -0.46
C LEU A 455 1.75 -57.76 0.28
N LYS A 456 2.70 -58.51 0.86
CA LYS A 456 3.50 -58.27 2.07
C LYS A 456 4.78 -57.44 1.89
N LYS A 457 5.29 -57.02 3.06
CA LYS A 457 6.69 -56.66 3.40
C LYS A 457 7.75 -57.55 2.73
N GLY A 458 8.84 -56.89 2.32
CA GLY A 458 10.21 -57.39 2.26
C GLY A 458 11.11 -56.25 2.68
#